data_AF-A0A373NCZ4-F1
#
_entry.id   AF-A0A373NCZ4-F1
#
_cell.length_a   1.000
_cell.length_b   1.000
_cell.length_c   1.000
_cell.angle_alpha   90.00
_cell.angle_beta   90.00
_cell.angle_gamma   90.00
#
_symmetry.space_group_name_H-M   'P 1'
#
loop_
_entity.id
_entity.type
_entity.pdbx_description
1 polymer ?
#
loop_
_entity_poly.entity_id
_entity_poly.type
_entity_poly.pdbx_seq_one_letter_code
_entity_poly.pdbx_strand_id
1 'polypeptide(L)'
;MQDRKKIYSEQLLQIHTDSKKRNPGKEIYATGYVIELKKDCYFAGFQEGKILCRSLEYARYFFNIHSAEQFVKEYLGYAGLRCNLCKVAWGLAVPGMEPGQREELKPYEKNGQVMNFPSYHDGVKYQKTHHLEKSTYVLPLASREKELYIAA
;
A
#
# COMPACT_ATOMS: atom_id res chain seq x y z
N MET A 1 -19.49 5.16 -10.79
CA MET A 1 -18.45 4.30 -10.18
C MET A 1 -17.20 5.11 -9.79
N GLN A 2 -16.83 6.16 -10.56
CA GLN A 2 -15.76 7.14 -10.27
C GLN A 2 -15.76 7.73 -8.85
N ASP A 3 -16.93 8.06 -8.26
CA ASP A 3 -16.98 8.68 -6.92
C ASP A 3 -16.58 7.75 -5.78
N ARG A 4 -16.82 6.44 -5.90
CA ARG A 4 -16.58 5.50 -4.78
C ARG A 4 -15.09 5.37 -4.43
N LYS A 5 -14.20 5.40 -5.41
CA LYS A 5 -12.74 5.32 -5.19
C LYS A 5 -12.16 6.61 -4.61
N LYS A 6 -12.70 7.76 -5.01
CA LYS A 6 -12.34 9.05 -4.42
C LYS A 6 -12.80 9.16 -2.97
N ILE A 7 -14.06 8.79 -2.70
CA ILE A 7 -14.60 8.68 -1.33
C ILE A 7 -13.73 7.74 -0.50
N TYR A 8 -13.30 6.61 -1.07
CA TYR A 8 -12.43 5.67 -0.40
C TYR A 8 -11.04 6.25 -0.06
N SER A 9 -10.39 6.96 -0.98
CA SER A 9 -9.13 7.66 -0.70
C SER A 9 -9.30 8.73 0.39
N GLU A 10 -10.42 9.46 0.38
CA GLU A 10 -10.75 10.47 1.38
C GLU A 10 -11.05 9.85 2.75
N GLN A 11 -11.71 8.68 2.79
CA GLN A 11 -11.93 7.92 4.03
C GLN A 11 -10.63 7.40 4.63
N LEU A 12 -9.70 6.89 3.82
CA LEU A 12 -8.37 6.50 4.30
C LEU A 12 -7.60 7.68 4.88
N LEU A 13 -7.69 8.85 4.24
CA LEU A 13 -7.12 10.10 4.76
C LEU A 13 -7.76 10.55 6.07
N GLN A 14 -9.08 10.38 6.21
CA GLN A 14 -9.78 10.73 7.44
C GLN A 14 -9.36 9.82 8.60
N ILE A 15 -9.31 8.50 8.38
CA ILE A 15 -8.81 7.51 9.35
C ILE A 15 -7.38 7.86 9.78
N HIS A 16 -6.52 8.19 8.82
CA HIS A 16 -5.16 8.68 9.06
C HIS A 16 -5.13 9.93 9.94
N THR A 17 -5.93 10.94 9.59
CA THR A 17 -5.98 12.22 10.30
C THR A 17 -6.50 12.06 11.74
N ASP A 18 -7.51 11.21 11.95
CA ASP A 18 -8.11 10.99 13.27
C ASP A 18 -7.23 10.15 14.19
N SER A 19 -6.46 9.21 13.63
CA SER A 19 -5.50 8.42 14.39
C SER A 19 -4.32 9.24 14.93
N LYS A 20 -3.80 10.19 14.13
CA LYS A 20 -2.78 11.16 14.57
C LYS A 20 -3.24 11.99 15.78
N LYS A 21 -4.55 12.31 15.86
CA LYS A 21 -5.14 13.09 16.95
C LYS A 21 -5.36 12.29 18.23
N ARG A 22 -5.68 11.00 18.13
CA ARG A 22 -6.05 10.15 19.28
C ARG A 22 -4.88 9.42 19.94
N ASN A 23 -3.80 9.15 19.20
CA ASN A 23 -2.61 8.47 19.74
C ASN A 23 -1.35 8.98 19.01
N PRO A 24 -0.64 10.00 19.54
CA PRO A 24 0.54 10.58 18.88
C PRO A 24 1.70 9.58 18.71
N GLY A 25 1.68 8.43 19.39
CA GLY A 25 2.65 7.34 19.26
C GLY A 25 2.22 6.17 18.35
N LYS A 26 1.05 6.22 17.72
CA LYS A 26 0.63 5.25 16.69
C LYS A 26 0.41 6.01 15.39
N GLU A 27 1.50 6.30 14.69
CA GLU A 27 1.46 6.70 13.29
C GLU A 27 0.70 5.62 12.52
N ILE A 28 -0.54 5.92 12.10
CA ILE A 28 -1.08 5.21 10.94
C ILE A 28 -0.29 5.78 9.77
N TYR A 29 0.48 4.92 9.13
CA TYR A 29 1.40 5.31 8.09
C TYR A 29 0.64 5.45 6.77
N ALA A 30 0.58 6.66 6.24
CA ALA A 30 0.22 6.87 4.84
C ALA A 30 1.38 6.47 3.90
N THR A 31 2.59 6.30 4.47
CA THR A 31 3.82 5.89 3.81
C THR A 31 4.66 5.05 4.77
N GLY A 32 5.21 3.92 4.33
CA GLY A 32 5.95 3.01 5.21
C GLY A 32 6.31 1.73 4.48
N TYR A 33 6.39 0.62 5.21
CA TYR A 33 6.63 -0.70 4.63
C TYR A 33 5.54 -1.68 5.05
N VAL A 34 5.18 -2.59 4.14
CA VAL A 34 4.26 -3.71 4.40
C VAL A 34 4.92 -5.00 3.93
N ILE A 35 4.46 -6.13 4.47
CA ILE A 35 4.92 -7.45 4.06
C ILE A 35 3.86 -8.04 3.13
N GLU A 36 4.21 -8.22 1.86
CA GLU A 36 3.39 -8.91 0.88
C GLU A 36 3.76 -10.40 0.87
N LEU A 37 2.78 -11.27 1.11
CA LEU A 37 2.96 -12.73 1.16
C LEU A 37 2.63 -13.39 -0.18
N LYS A 38 1.77 -12.74 -0.98
CA LYS A 38 1.40 -13.08 -2.35
C LYS A 38 0.96 -11.79 -3.04
N LYS A 39 1.00 -11.72 -4.38
CA LYS A 39 0.49 -10.57 -5.16
C LYS A 39 -0.83 -10.04 -4.56
N ASP A 40 -0.82 -8.77 -4.14
CA ASP A 40 -1.95 -8.04 -3.56
C ASP A 40 -2.50 -8.60 -2.22
N CYS A 41 -1.73 -9.45 -1.52
CA CYS A 41 -2.07 -10.05 -0.23
C CYS A 41 -1.01 -9.70 0.82
N TYR A 42 -1.39 -8.87 1.78
CA TYR A 42 -0.47 -8.29 2.76
C TYR A 42 -0.72 -8.82 4.17
N PHE A 43 0.35 -9.02 4.93
CA PHE A 43 0.28 -9.43 6.33
C PHE A 43 -0.47 -8.39 7.16
N ALA A 44 -1.50 -8.82 7.90
CA ALA A 44 -2.29 -7.98 8.80
C ALA A 44 -2.16 -8.40 10.28
N GLY A 45 -1.72 -9.63 10.55
CA GLY A 45 -1.60 -10.17 11.90
C GLY A 45 -1.77 -11.68 11.91
N PHE A 46 -2.22 -12.20 13.06
CA PHE A 46 -2.57 -13.60 13.22
C PHE A 46 -4.02 -13.73 13.65
N GLN A 47 -4.71 -14.75 13.14
CA GLN A 47 -6.04 -15.13 13.57
C GLN A 47 -6.04 -16.65 13.78
N GLU A 48 -6.40 -17.09 14.99
CA GLU A 48 -6.45 -18.52 15.35
C GLU A 48 -5.14 -19.27 15.04
N GLY A 49 -4.00 -18.63 15.34
CA GLY A 49 -2.66 -19.18 15.09
C GLY A 49 -2.23 -19.21 13.62
N LYS A 50 -3.05 -18.70 12.69
CA LYS A 50 -2.74 -18.63 11.25
C LYS A 50 -2.42 -17.20 10.86
N ILE A 51 -1.56 -17.05 9.84
CA ILE A 51 -1.28 -15.75 9.24
C ILE A 51 -2.57 -15.19 8.63
N LEU A 52 -2.92 -13.96 9.04
CA LEU A 52 -4.02 -13.20 8.48
C LEU A 52 -3.50 -12.29 7.36
N CYS A 53 -3.98 -12.51 6.14
CA CYS A 53 -3.73 -11.63 5.00
C CYS A 53 -4.94 -10.73 4.73
N ARG A 54 -4.70 -9.47 4.37
CA ARG A 54 -5.73 -8.51 3.95
C ARG A 54 -5.24 -7.68 2.76
N SER A 55 -6.14 -6.85 2.21
CA SER A 55 -5.77 -5.79 1.27
C SER A 55 -4.85 -4.77 1.95
N LEU A 56 -4.16 -3.97 1.13
CA LEU A 56 -3.15 -3.00 1.55
C LEU A 56 -3.64 -2.04 2.66
N GLU A 57 -4.92 -1.67 2.63
CA GLU A 57 -5.55 -0.74 3.58
C GLU A 57 -5.61 -1.27 5.03
N TYR A 58 -5.61 -2.58 5.19
CA TYR A 58 -5.69 -3.28 6.48
C TYR A 58 -4.40 -4.03 6.79
N ALA A 59 -3.36 -3.84 5.98
CA ALA A 59 -2.05 -4.42 6.20
C ALA A 59 -1.43 -3.86 7.48
N ARG A 60 -0.53 -4.62 8.08
CA ARG A 60 0.34 -4.15 9.14
C ARG A 60 1.47 -3.33 8.51
N TYR A 61 1.58 -2.08 8.93
CA TYR A 61 2.63 -1.18 8.50
C TYR A 61 3.84 -1.21 9.45
N PHE A 62 5.00 -0.97 8.87
CA PHE A 62 6.28 -0.82 9.53
C PHE A 62 6.88 0.54 9.16
N PHE A 63 7.49 1.22 10.12
CA PHE A 63 8.10 2.53 9.91
C PHE A 63 9.22 2.50 8.87
N ASN A 64 10.04 1.44 8.86
CA ASN A 64 11.17 1.29 7.97
C ASN A 64 11.34 -0.18 7.53
N ILE A 65 12.17 -0.39 6.50
CA ILE A 65 12.41 -1.72 5.94
C ILE A 65 13.08 -2.66 6.95
N HIS A 66 13.93 -2.11 7.84
CA HIS A 66 14.64 -2.91 8.83
C HIS A 66 13.69 -3.52 9.86
N SER A 67 12.72 -2.75 10.37
CA SER A 67 11.73 -3.28 11.32
C SER A 67 10.78 -4.28 10.67
N ALA A 68 10.43 -4.09 9.40
CA ALA A 68 9.68 -5.09 8.62
C ALA A 68 10.48 -6.39 8.46
N GLU A 69 11.77 -6.28 8.12
CA GLU A 69 12.65 -7.44 7.95
C GLU A 69 12.88 -8.21 9.25
N GLN A 70 13.15 -7.52 10.36
CA GLN A 70 13.29 -8.17 11.67
C GLN A 70 12.00 -8.86 12.07
N PHE A 71 10.85 -8.23 11.83
CA PHE A 71 9.57 -8.85 12.11
C PHE A 71 9.36 -10.15 11.33
N VAL A 72 9.73 -10.19 10.05
CA VAL A 72 9.67 -11.42 9.24
C VAL A 72 10.53 -12.52 9.86
N LYS A 73 11.76 -12.21 10.26
CA LYS A 73 12.70 -13.18 10.84
C LYS A 73 12.22 -13.73 12.18
N GLU A 74 11.73 -12.86 13.06
CA GLU A 74 11.31 -13.24 14.42
C GLU A 74 9.95 -13.92 14.47
N TYR A 75 8.98 -13.49 13.65
CA TYR A 75 7.57 -13.89 13.80
C TYR A 75 6.99 -14.63 12.61
N LEU A 76 7.57 -14.47 11.41
CA LEU A 76 7.14 -15.17 10.20
C LEU A 76 8.20 -16.17 9.72
N GLY A 77 9.13 -16.55 10.61
CA GLY A 77 10.31 -17.40 10.41
C GLY A 77 10.09 -18.83 9.91
N TYR A 78 8.99 -19.11 9.22
CA TYR A 78 8.67 -20.43 8.70
C TYR A 78 9.60 -20.80 7.54
N ALA A 79 10.20 -21.99 7.62
CA ALA A 79 11.02 -22.54 6.55
C ALA A 79 10.23 -22.60 5.22
N GLY A 80 10.85 -22.11 4.15
CA GLY A 80 10.25 -22.06 2.82
C GLY A 80 9.35 -20.84 2.57
N LEU A 81 9.14 -19.95 3.55
CA LEU A 81 8.39 -18.72 3.34
C LEU A 81 9.12 -17.79 2.36
N ARG A 82 8.37 -17.29 1.37
CA ARG A 82 8.75 -16.19 0.49
C ARG A 82 7.82 -15.01 0.72
N CYS A 83 8.38 -13.82 0.87
CA CYS A 83 7.60 -12.60 1.00
C CYS A 83 8.35 -11.41 0.42
N ASN A 84 7.62 -10.36 0.04
CA ASN A 84 8.19 -9.10 -0.41
C ASN A 84 7.99 -8.02 0.67
N LEU A 85 9.06 -7.33 1.02
CA LEU A 85 8.96 -6.05 1.71
C LEU A 85 8.61 -5.00 0.65
N CYS A 86 7.45 -4.39 0.81
CA CYS A 86 6.95 -3.38 -0.12
C CYS A 86 6.97 -2.02 0.55
N LYS A 87 7.53 -1.01 -0.13
CA LYS A 87 7.40 0.38 0.27
C LYS A 87 6.02 0.88 -0.16
N VAL A 88 5.32 1.51 0.77
CA VAL A 88 4.04 2.17 0.53
C VAL A 88 4.28 3.66 0.37
N ALA A 89 3.78 4.21 -0.73
CA ALA A 89 3.77 5.64 -1.01
C ALA A 89 2.45 6.05 -1.65
N TRP A 90 2.11 7.34 -1.59
CA TRP A 90 1.00 7.85 -2.40
C TRP A 90 1.40 7.81 -3.87
N GLY A 91 0.53 7.32 -4.74
CA GLY A 91 0.78 7.32 -6.17
C GLY A 91 -0.48 7.60 -6.95
N LEU A 92 -0.32 7.70 -8.27
CA LEU A 92 -1.44 7.73 -9.20
C LEU A 92 -1.72 6.32 -9.71
N ALA A 93 -2.98 5.95 -9.83
CA ALA A 93 -3.41 4.71 -10.45
C ALA A 93 -4.38 4.97 -11.60
N VAL A 94 -4.24 4.23 -12.69
CA VAL A 94 -5.16 4.23 -13.83
C VAL A 94 -6.06 2.99 -13.80
N PRO A 95 -7.33 3.11 -14.25
CA PRO A 95 -8.14 1.93 -14.56
C PRO A 95 -7.45 1.07 -15.63
N GLY A 96 -7.15 -0.19 -15.31
CA GLY A 96 -6.85 -1.22 -16.29
C GLY A 96 -8.15 -1.68 -16.94
N MET A 97 -8.38 -1.28 -18.18
CA MET A 97 -9.55 -1.70 -18.95
C MET A 97 -9.21 -3.01 -19.67
N GLU A 98 -9.53 -4.16 -19.08
CA GLU A 98 -9.79 -5.36 -19.85
C GLU A 98 -11.30 -5.65 -19.85
N PRO A 99 -11.95 -5.76 -21.02
CA PRO A 99 -13.36 -6.11 -21.10
C PRO A 99 -13.63 -7.43 -20.37
N GLY A 100 -14.56 -7.43 -19.41
CA GLY A 100 -15.01 -8.63 -18.70
C GLY A 100 -14.26 -8.99 -17.41
N GLN A 101 -13.25 -8.22 -17.00
CA GLN A 101 -12.55 -8.43 -15.72
C GLN A 101 -12.91 -7.39 -14.66
N ARG A 102 -12.67 -7.72 -13.38
CA ARG A 102 -12.67 -6.73 -12.28
C ARG A 102 -11.65 -5.65 -12.66
N GLU A 103 -12.04 -4.38 -12.53
CA GLU A 103 -11.20 -3.22 -12.80
C GLU A 103 -9.88 -3.31 -11.99
N GLU A 104 -8.80 -3.75 -12.63
CA GLU A 104 -7.46 -3.84 -12.03
C GLU A 104 -6.84 -2.44 -12.10
N LEU A 105 -6.51 -1.85 -10.96
CA LEU A 105 -5.83 -0.55 -10.93
C LEU A 105 -4.35 -0.76 -11.18
N LYS A 106 -3.81 -0.09 -12.19
CA LYS A 106 -2.38 -0.13 -12.49
C LYS A 106 -1.73 1.17 -12.01
N PRO A 107 -0.52 1.12 -11.43
CA PRO A 107 0.26 2.32 -11.17
C PRO A 107 0.38 3.16 -12.45
N TYR A 108 0.19 4.46 -12.33
CA TYR A 108 0.51 5.41 -13.39
C TYR A 108 2.02 5.59 -13.44
N GLU A 109 2.56 5.39 -14.64
CA GLU A 109 3.98 5.52 -14.89
C GLU A 109 4.26 6.75 -15.75
N LYS A 110 5.33 7.46 -15.43
CA LYS A 110 5.90 8.51 -16.28
C LYS A 110 7.29 8.07 -16.69
N ASN A 111 7.53 7.94 -17.99
CA ASN A 111 8.81 7.48 -18.54
C ASN A 111 9.24 6.11 -17.97
N GLY A 112 8.28 5.19 -17.76
CA GLY A 112 8.53 3.86 -17.20
C GLY A 112 8.79 3.82 -15.69
N GLN A 113 8.54 4.92 -14.97
CA GLN A 113 8.69 4.99 -13.51
C GLN A 113 7.35 5.29 -12.84
N VAL A 114 7.02 4.50 -11.81
CA VAL A 114 5.86 4.74 -10.96
C VAL A 114 6.02 6.07 -10.23
N MET A 115 5.02 6.93 -10.37
CA MET A 115 5.03 8.23 -9.71
C MET A 115 4.60 8.08 -8.24
N ASN A 116 5.52 8.43 -7.34
CA ASN A 116 5.29 8.45 -5.90
C ASN A 116 5.28 9.88 -5.35
N PHE A 117 4.45 10.13 -4.35
CA PHE A 117 4.24 11.43 -3.73
C PHE A 117 4.41 11.33 -2.21
N PRO A 118 4.96 12.37 -1.55
CA PRO A 118 5.06 12.41 -0.10
C PRO A 118 3.70 12.43 0.60
N SER A 119 2.68 12.99 -0.06
CA SER A 119 1.33 13.09 0.48
C SER A 119 0.25 12.96 -0.60
N TYR A 120 -0.98 12.67 -0.18
CA TYR A 120 -2.14 12.74 -1.07
C TYR A 120 -2.30 14.11 -1.72
N HIS A 121 -2.07 15.19 -0.97
CA HIS A 121 -2.19 16.56 -1.49
C HIS A 121 -1.20 16.82 -2.63
N ASP A 122 0.03 16.31 -2.51
CA ASP A 122 1.02 16.39 -3.59
C ASP A 122 0.57 15.60 -4.82
N GLY A 123 0.00 14.41 -4.63
CA GLY A 123 -0.60 13.62 -5.71
C GLY A 123 -1.75 14.35 -6.40
N VAL A 124 -2.68 14.95 -5.65
CA VAL A 124 -3.81 15.73 -6.21
C VAL A 124 -3.30 16.99 -6.92
N LYS A 125 -2.31 17.68 -6.35
CA LYS A 125 -1.69 18.86 -6.99
C LYS A 125 -1.06 18.47 -8.33
N TYR A 126 -0.38 17.31 -8.37
CA TYR A 126 0.18 16.77 -9.59
C TYR A 126 -0.91 16.44 -10.61
N GLN A 127 -2.00 15.76 -10.21
CA GLN A 127 -3.13 15.48 -11.10
C GLN A 127 -3.67 16.76 -11.75
N LYS A 128 -3.86 17.82 -10.96
CA LYS A 128 -4.35 19.13 -11.44
C LYS A 128 -3.43 19.78 -12.44
N THR A 129 -2.15 19.85 -12.09
CA THR A 129 -1.12 20.48 -12.94
C THR A 129 -0.96 19.76 -14.27
N HIS A 130 -1.26 18.47 -14.33
CA HIS A 130 -1.11 17.63 -15.51
C HIS A 130 -2.45 17.18 -16.14
N HIS A 131 -3.59 17.73 -15.70
CA HIS A 131 -4.93 17.40 -16.20
C HIS A 131 -5.31 15.90 -16.14
N LEU A 132 -4.80 15.17 -15.14
CA LEU A 132 -4.99 13.72 -14.97
C LEU A 132 -6.16 13.34 -14.06
N GLU A 133 -6.86 14.32 -13.50
CA GLU A 133 -7.88 14.12 -12.46
C GLU A 133 -9.14 13.37 -12.91
N LYS A 134 -9.37 13.23 -14.22
CA LYS A 134 -10.46 12.41 -14.78
C LYS A 134 -10.03 10.98 -15.14
N SER A 135 -8.74 10.73 -15.28
CA SER A 135 -8.17 9.47 -15.78
C SER A 135 -7.38 8.69 -14.75
N THR A 136 -7.07 9.30 -13.60
CA THR A 136 -6.26 8.70 -12.54
C THR A 136 -6.92 8.87 -11.17
N TYR A 137 -6.53 8.02 -10.23
CA TYR A 137 -6.89 8.08 -8.82
C TYR A 137 -5.64 8.28 -7.97
N VAL A 138 -5.70 9.09 -6.92
CA VAL A 138 -4.62 9.20 -5.92
C VAL A 138 -4.87 8.20 -4.81
N LEU A 139 -3.98 7.24 -4.62
CA LEU A 139 -4.13 6.21 -3.59
C LEU A 139 -2.78 5.63 -3.14
N PRO A 140 -2.72 4.96 -1.97
CA PRO A 140 -1.50 4.29 -1.53
C PRO A 140 -1.16 3.12 -2.47
N LEU A 141 0.06 3.11 -2.98
CA LEU A 141 0.61 2.04 -3.81
C LEU A 141 1.75 1.35 -3.04
N ALA A 142 1.79 0.02 -3.13
CA ALA A 142 2.87 -0.79 -2.60
C ALA A 142 3.82 -1.19 -3.74
N SER A 143 5.09 -0.83 -3.63
CA SER A 143 6.15 -1.20 -4.58
C SER A 143 7.11 -2.18 -3.90
N ARG A 144 7.38 -3.33 -4.53
CA ARG A 144 8.32 -4.33 -3.99
C ARG A 144 9.74 -3.76 -3.99
N GLU A 145 10.37 -3.73 -2.83
CA GLU A 145 11.75 -3.25 -2.65
C GLU A 145 12.73 -4.40 -2.42
N LYS A 146 12.28 -5.42 -1.69
CA LYS A 146 13.13 -6.55 -1.30
C LYS A 146 12.32 -7.83 -1.20
N GLU A 147 12.77 -8.89 -1.87
CA GLU A 147 12.28 -10.25 -1.62
C GLU A 147 13.07 -10.87 -0.45
N LEU A 148 12.36 -11.54 0.45
CA LEU A 148 12.93 -12.35 1.51
C LEU A 148 12.56 -13.81 1.29
N TYR A 149 13.55 -14.67 1.48
CA TYR A 149 13.38 -16.12 1.49
C TYR A 149 14.00 -16.69 2.76
N ILE A 150 13.18 -17.42 3.52
CA ILE A 150 13.64 -18.10 4.74
C ILE A 150 14.00 -19.53 4.35
N ALA A 151 15.29 -19.80 4.22
CA ALA A 151 15.81 -21.13 3.98
C ALA A 151 15.56 -22.03 5.20
N ALA A 152 15.35 -23.33 4.93
CA ALA A 152 15.22 -24.36 5.94
C ALA A 152 16.55 -24.67 6.63
#